data_AF-A0A8S3DCE8-F1
#
_entry.id   AF-A0A8S3DCE8-F1
#
_cell.length_a   1.000
_cell.length_b   1.000
_cell.length_c   1.000
_cell.angle_alpha   90.00
_cell.angle_beta   90.00
_cell.angle_gamma   90.00
#
_symmetry.space_group_name_H-M   'P 1'
#
loop_
_entity.id
_entity.type
_entity.pdbx_description
1 polymer ?
#
loop_
_entity_poly.entity_id
_entity_poly.type
_entity_poly.pdbx_seq_one_letter_code
_entity_poly.pdbx_strand_id
1 'polypeptide(L)'
;MIKNRASSSRSSSTEDESDHDENLFQVKKVSSRKKSYKKWIKDEDDRLKEFINLNGGMKDWSRISKYVGNGRTDAQCQHRWERFLDPSITKGPWTDEEDRKVIELVRDYGARQWSLIAKELKGRVGKQCRERWHNHLNPAINKNPWTSDENLLLFILHQHFGNKWAEIAKYFNGRSDNSIKNHWNSSMKKKFELEVSNLKRQGLEWSAL
;
A
#
# COMPACT_ATOMS: atom_id res chain seq x y z
N MET A 1 -57.18 37.76 57.04
CA MET A 1 -58.15 38.26 56.03
C MET A 1 -57.89 37.57 54.71
N ILE A 2 -58.93 36.93 54.16
CA ILE A 2 -59.33 36.72 52.76
C ILE A 2 -58.32 36.19 51.71
N LYS A 3 -58.79 35.10 51.08
CA LYS A 3 -58.36 34.30 49.91
C LYS A 3 -57.87 35.10 48.70
N ASN A 4 -56.96 34.52 47.88
CA ASN A 4 -57.31 34.10 46.51
C ASN A 4 -56.23 33.26 45.79
N ARG A 5 -56.74 32.52 44.81
CA ARG A 5 -56.21 31.41 43.98
C ARG A 5 -55.52 31.93 42.72
N ALA A 6 -54.48 31.23 42.23
CA ALA A 6 -54.22 30.97 40.81
C ALA A 6 -53.01 30.03 40.63
N SER A 7 -52.97 29.40 39.46
CA SER A 7 -52.32 28.14 39.09
C SER A 7 -51.05 28.28 38.25
N SER A 8 -50.23 27.22 38.28
CA SER A 8 -49.36 26.69 37.21
C SER A 8 -48.20 27.55 36.69
N SER A 9 -46.96 27.12 36.91
CA SER A 9 -46.16 26.35 35.94
C SER A 9 -44.70 26.30 36.39
N ARG A 10 -43.96 25.37 35.79
CA ARG A 10 -42.75 24.70 36.25
C ARG A 10 -41.55 25.18 35.45
N SER A 11 -40.41 25.48 36.10
CA SER A 11 -39.05 25.26 35.56
C SER A 11 -37.93 25.69 36.52
N SER A 12 -36.84 24.92 36.50
CA SER A 12 -35.42 25.30 36.73
C SER A 12 -34.99 25.78 38.11
N SER A 13 -33.78 25.51 38.62
CA SER A 13 -32.58 24.77 38.20
C SER A 13 -31.65 24.68 39.42
N THR A 14 -30.78 23.67 39.47
CA THR A 14 -29.36 23.63 39.94
C THR A 14 -29.03 22.16 40.21
N GLU A 15 -28.26 21.46 39.37
CA GLU A 15 -26.77 21.38 39.36
C GLU A 15 -26.28 20.77 40.70
N ASP A 16 -25.47 19.71 40.78
CA ASP A 16 -24.50 19.16 39.83
C ASP A 16 -23.92 17.79 40.30
N GLU A 17 -23.15 17.14 39.42
CA GLU A 17 -22.15 16.05 39.62
C GLU A 17 -22.64 14.59 39.87
N SER A 18 -22.13 13.53 39.24
CA SER A 18 -20.99 13.33 38.31
C SER A 18 -21.19 12.04 37.49
N ASP A 19 -20.77 12.10 36.23
CA ASP A 19 -20.96 11.14 35.14
C ASP A 19 -19.81 10.11 35.05
N HIS A 20 -20.13 8.81 35.05
CA HIS A 20 -19.23 7.72 34.66
C HIS A 20 -20.05 6.58 34.02
N ASP A 21 -20.37 6.73 32.73
CA ASP A 21 -20.98 5.67 31.91
C ASP A 21 -19.90 4.86 31.16
N GLU A 22 -19.54 3.69 31.72
CA GLU A 22 -18.86 2.62 30.98
C GLU A 22 -19.91 1.71 30.31
N ASN A 23 -20.34 2.03 29.10
CA ASN A 23 -20.71 0.99 28.12
C ASN A 23 -20.86 1.55 26.70
N LEU A 24 -19.86 1.34 25.84
CA LEU A 24 -20.03 1.61 24.41
C LEU A 24 -19.27 0.62 23.51
N PHE A 25 -20.06 -0.07 22.68
CA PHE A 25 -19.72 -0.80 21.46
C PHE A 25 -19.22 -2.27 21.55
N GLN A 26 -20.17 -3.19 21.71
CA GLN A 26 -20.09 -4.51 21.05
C GLN A 26 -20.43 -4.38 19.55
N VAL A 27 -19.44 -4.11 18.71
CA VAL A 27 -19.59 -4.21 17.25
C VAL A 27 -19.54 -5.69 16.84
N LYS A 28 -20.69 -6.21 16.39
CA LYS A 28 -20.82 -7.54 15.78
C LYS A 28 -19.87 -7.63 14.56
N LYS A 29 -18.89 -8.53 14.61
CA LYS A 29 -18.02 -8.85 13.45
C LYS A 29 -18.86 -9.46 12.33
N VAL A 30 -19.24 -8.66 11.34
CA VAL A 30 -19.72 -9.16 10.05
C VAL A 30 -18.51 -9.77 9.33
N SER A 31 -18.43 -11.10 9.33
CA SER A 31 -17.43 -11.87 8.58
C SER A 31 -17.68 -11.72 7.08
N SER A 32 -17.08 -10.70 6.45
CA SER A 32 -17.03 -10.63 5.00
C SER A 32 -16.11 -11.75 4.50
N ARG A 33 -16.68 -12.76 3.83
CA ARG A 33 -15.88 -13.76 3.10
C ARG A 33 -14.94 -13.02 2.14
N LYS A 34 -13.64 -13.02 2.41
CA LYS A 34 -12.64 -12.47 1.49
C LYS A 34 -12.72 -13.29 0.19
N LYS A 35 -13.13 -12.66 -0.92
CA LYS A 35 -13.11 -13.30 -2.24
C LYS A 35 -11.68 -13.79 -2.52
N SER A 36 -11.50 -15.10 -2.68
CA SER A 36 -10.22 -15.69 -3.09
C SER A 36 -9.99 -15.36 -4.57
N TYR A 37 -9.12 -14.40 -4.86
CA TYR A 37 -8.76 -14.06 -6.23
C TYR A 37 -7.82 -15.15 -6.79
N LYS A 38 -8.27 -15.89 -7.81
CA LYS A 38 -7.46 -16.90 -8.51
C LYS A 38 -6.27 -16.22 -9.20
N LYS A 39 -5.06 -16.53 -8.75
CA LYS A 39 -3.79 -16.00 -9.30
C LYS A 39 -3.65 -16.42 -10.78
N TRP A 40 -3.17 -15.52 -11.63
CA TRP A 40 -2.84 -15.83 -13.03
C TRP A 40 -1.65 -16.79 -13.08
N ILE A 41 -1.77 -17.85 -13.89
CA ILE A 41 -0.67 -18.79 -14.15
C ILE A 41 -0.03 -18.51 -15.51
N LYS A 42 1.23 -18.92 -15.68
CA LYS A 42 2.01 -18.68 -16.91
C LYS A 42 1.28 -19.19 -18.17
N ASP A 43 0.70 -20.37 -18.07
CA ASP A 43 -0.08 -21.01 -19.12
C ASP A 43 -1.31 -20.18 -19.56
N GLU A 44 -1.99 -19.48 -18.63
CA GLU A 44 -3.07 -18.54 -18.98
C GLU A 44 -2.52 -17.29 -19.69
N ASP A 45 -1.39 -16.74 -19.23
CA ASP A 45 -0.74 -15.60 -19.89
C ASP A 45 -0.27 -15.95 -21.30
N ASP A 46 0.24 -17.17 -21.50
CA ASP A 46 0.74 -17.65 -22.78
C ASP A 46 -0.41 -17.84 -23.77
N ARG A 47 -1.52 -18.48 -23.37
CA ARG A 47 -2.74 -18.55 -24.20
C ARG A 47 -3.29 -17.17 -24.57
N LEU A 48 -3.26 -16.23 -23.62
CA LEU A 48 -3.78 -14.88 -23.87
C LEU A 48 -2.94 -14.16 -24.93
N LYS A 49 -1.61 -14.23 -24.83
CA LYS A 49 -0.70 -13.69 -25.85
C LYS A 49 -0.85 -14.39 -27.19
N GLU A 50 -0.89 -15.72 -27.18
CA GLU A 50 -1.03 -16.56 -28.37
C GLU A 50 -2.29 -16.17 -29.15
N PHE A 51 -3.44 -16.09 -28.48
CA PHE A 51 -4.69 -15.74 -29.15
C PHE A 51 -4.64 -14.36 -29.82
N ILE A 52 -4.10 -13.35 -29.13
CA ILE A 52 -4.00 -12.00 -29.67
C ILE A 52 -3.04 -11.97 -30.86
N ASN A 53 -1.92 -12.69 -30.78
CA ASN A 53 -0.95 -12.77 -31.87
C ASN A 53 -1.53 -13.50 -33.10
N LEU A 54 -2.22 -14.62 -32.90
CA LEU A 54 -2.85 -15.39 -33.98
C LEU A 54 -3.94 -14.61 -34.71
N ASN A 55 -4.62 -13.70 -34.01
CA ASN A 55 -5.70 -12.88 -34.59
C ASN A 55 -5.25 -11.47 -34.97
N GLY A 56 -3.97 -11.27 -35.29
CA GLY A 56 -3.45 -9.99 -35.81
C GLY A 56 -3.60 -8.81 -34.85
N GLY A 57 -3.58 -9.07 -33.54
CA GLY A 57 -3.79 -8.04 -32.50
C GLY A 57 -5.24 -7.77 -32.15
N MET A 58 -6.21 -8.52 -32.69
CA MET A 58 -7.63 -8.34 -32.40
C MET A 58 -7.95 -8.67 -30.93
N LYS A 59 -8.50 -7.68 -30.21
CA LYS A 59 -8.81 -7.75 -28.78
C LYS A 59 -10.29 -8.09 -28.52
N ASP A 60 -10.78 -9.18 -29.11
CA ASP A 60 -12.11 -9.71 -28.80
C ASP A 60 -12.09 -10.41 -27.43
N TRP A 61 -12.31 -9.65 -26.36
CA TRP A 61 -12.20 -10.16 -24.99
C TRP A 61 -13.17 -11.30 -24.68
N SER A 62 -14.33 -11.33 -25.33
CA SER A 62 -15.31 -12.41 -25.18
C SER A 62 -14.72 -13.73 -25.68
N ARG A 63 -14.15 -13.73 -26.89
CA ARG A 63 -13.52 -14.92 -27.46
C ARG A 63 -12.20 -15.28 -26.76
N ILE A 64 -11.40 -14.27 -26.40
CA ILE A 64 -10.16 -14.44 -25.62
C ILE A 64 -10.45 -15.14 -24.29
N SER A 65 -11.49 -14.73 -23.57
CA SER A 65 -11.82 -15.31 -22.25
C SER A 65 -12.11 -16.80 -22.34
N LYS A 66 -12.87 -17.22 -23.37
CA LYS A 66 -13.17 -18.63 -23.64
C LYS A 66 -11.91 -19.43 -23.98
N TYR A 67 -11.01 -18.83 -24.76
CA TYR A 67 -9.75 -19.48 -25.16
C TYR A 67 -8.75 -19.60 -24.00
N VAL A 68 -8.59 -18.55 -23.20
CA VAL A 68 -7.74 -18.56 -22.00
C VAL A 68 -8.25 -19.58 -20.98
N GLY A 69 -9.57 -19.78 -20.90
CA GLY A 69 -10.21 -20.80 -20.09
C GLY A 69 -10.15 -20.51 -18.59
N ASN A 70 -10.20 -21.56 -17.77
CA ASN A 70 -10.02 -21.48 -16.32
C ASN A 70 -10.99 -20.56 -15.56
N GLY A 71 -12.12 -20.22 -16.17
CA GLY A 71 -13.13 -19.31 -15.60
C GLY A 71 -12.73 -17.83 -15.62
N ARG A 72 -11.77 -17.45 -16.48
CA ARG A 72 -11.41 -16.03 -16.67
C ARG A 72 -12.53 -15.30 -17.40
N THR A 73 -12.90 -14.12 -16.91
CA THR A 73 -13.86 -13.26 -17.61
C THR A 73 -13.14 -12.41 -18.65
N ASP A 74 -13.91 -11.91 -19.62
CA ASP A 74 -13.49 -10.91 -20.59
C ASP A 74 -12.77 -9.71 -19.95
N ALA A 75 -13.36 -9.10 -18.92
CA ALA A 75 -12.77 -7.99 -18.18
C ALA A 75 -11.46 -8.38 -17.47
N GLN A 76 -11.33 -9.62 -16.99
CA GLN A 76 -10.08 -10.09 -16.39
C GLN A 76 -8.98 -10.23 -17.43
N CYS A 77 -9.28 -10.78 -18.60
CA CYS A 77 -8.34 -10.89 -19.71
C CYS A 77 -7.91 -9.51 -20.21
N GLN A 78 -8.86 -8.58 -20.39
CA GLN A 78 -8.58 -7.19 -20.76
C GLN A 78 -7.64 -6.53 -19.76
N HIS A 79 -8.01 -6.56 -18.47
CA HIS A 79 -7.19 -5.96 -17.41
C HIS A 79 -5.80 -6.61 -17.31
N ARG A 80 -5.70 -7.92 -17.53
CA ARG A 80 -4.43 -8.64 -17.51
C ARG A 80 -3.53 -8.18 -18.66
N TRP A 81 -4.09 -8.05 -19.85
CA TRP A 81 -3.37 -7.59 -21.03
C TRP A 81 -2.89 -6.15 -20.85
N GLU A 82 -3.81 -5.21 -20.70
CA GLU A 82 -3.55 -3.77 -20.69
C GLU A 82 -2.61 -3.32 -19.57
N ARG A 83 -2.50 -4.10 -18.48
CA ARG A 83 -1.68 -3.73 -17.33
C ARG A 83 -0.36 -4.48 -17.20
N PHE A 84 -0.19 -5.61 -17.90
CA PHE A 84 0.97 -6.49 -17.67
C PHE A 84 1.54 -7.19 -18.90
N LEU A 85 0.71 -7.55 -19.89
CA LEU A 85 1.14 -8.39 -21.00
C LEU A 85 1.29 -7.62 -22.32
N ASP A 86 0.62 -6.48 -22.48
CA ASP A 86 0.72 -5.66 -23.69
C ASP A 86 2.20 -5.31 -23.97
N PRO A 87 2.75 -5.67 -25.14
CA PRO A 87 4.14 -5.39 -25.50
C PRO A 87 4.51 -3.91 -25.50
N SER A 88 3.52 -3.00 -25.61
CA SER A 88 3.74 -1.56 -25.53
C SER A 88 4.12 -1.09 -24.12
N ILE A 89 3.98 -1.94 -23.08
CA ILE A 89 4.34 -1.60 -21.71
C ILE A 89 5.86 -1.70 -21.51
N THR A 90 6.48 -0.58 -21.17
CA THR A 90 7.90 -0.45 -20.86
C THR A 90 8.24 -1.06 -19.50
N LYS A 91 9.04 -2.12 -19.49
CA LYS A 91 9.54 -2.79 -18.26
C LYS A 91 10.92 -2.30 -17.80
N GLY A 92 11.56 -1.44 -18.59
CA GLY A 92 12.93 -0.97 -18.39
C GLY A 92 13.10 0.16 -17.36
N PRO A 93 14.35 0.64 -17.18
CA PRO A 93 14.68 1.74 -16.28
C PRO A 93 13.94 3.02 -16.68
N TRP A 94 13.76 3.92 -15.72
CA TRP A 94 13.19 5.25 -15.96
C TRP A 94 14.25 6.18 -16.54
N THR A 95 13.89 6.96 -17.56
CA THR A 95 14.76 8.03 -18.07
C THR A 95 14.50 9.34 -17.33
N ASP A 96 15.45 10.28 -17.43
CA ASP A 96 15.31 11.60 -16.82
C ASP A 96 14.15 12.40 -17.44
N GLU A 97 13.85 12.20 -18.73
CA GLU A 97 12.68 12.78 -19.39
C GLU A 97 11.38 12.27 -18.79
N GLU A 98 11.28 10.96 -18.59
CA GLU A 98 10.11 10.35 -17.97
C GLU A 98 9.93 10.85 -16.53
N ASP A 99 11.01 10.91 -15.76
CA ASP A 99 10.99 11.43 -14.39
C ASP A 99 10.55 12.89 -14.33
N ARG A 100 11.12 13.76 -15.19
CA ARG A 100 10.70 15.16 -15.31
C ARG A 100 9.21 15.26 -15.63
N LYS A 101 8.72 14.44 -16.55
CA LYS A 101 7.32 14.43 -16.93
C LYS A 101 6.41 13.98 -15.79
N VAL A 102 6.79 12.94 -15.04
CA VAL A 102 6.04 12.52 -13.84
C VAL A 102 5.99 13.65 -12.81
N ILE A 103 7.11 14.34 -12.56
CA ILE A 103 7.16 15.45 -11.59
C ILE A 103 6.23 16.59 -12.01
N GLU A 104 6.29 17.00 -13.28
CA GLU A 104 5.41 18.01 -13.86
C GLU A 104 3.92 17.64 -13.69
N LEU A 105 3.55 16.43 -14.12
CA LEU A 105 2.16 15.98 -14.08
C LEU A 105 1.64 15.80 -12.65
N VAL A 106 2.49 15.41 -11.70
CA VAL A 106 2.12 15.34 -10.28
C VAL A 106 1.93 16.75 -9.70
N ARG A 107 2.72 17.73 -10.11
CA ARG A 107 2.51 19.13 -9.72
C ARG A 107 1.16 19.64 -10.22
N ASP A 108 0.80 19.30 -11.46
CA ASP A 108 -0.41 19.83 -12.11
C ASP A 108 -1.69 19.10 -11.68
N TYR A 109 -1.65 17.77 -11.52
CA TYR A 109 -2.84 16.94 -11.22
C TYR A 109 -2.89 16.35 -9.80
N GLY A 110 -1.79 16.47 -9.05
CA GLY A 110 -1.61 15.86 -7.74
C GLY A 110 -1.23 14.37 -7.76
N ALA A 111 -0.64 13.89 -6.67
CA ALA A 111 -0.16 12.51 -6.48
C ALA A 111 -1.30 11.49 -6.18
N ARG A 112 -2.40 11.56 -6.95
CA ARG A 112 -3.58 10.67 -6.79
C ARG A 112 -4.07 10.10 -8.11
N GLN A 113 -3.90 10.84 -9.22
CA GLN A 113 -4.48 10.51 -10.51
C GLN A 113 -3.51 9.74 -11.42
N TRP A 114 -2.97 8.62 -10.93
CA TRP A 114 -1.90 7.89 -11.60
C TRP A 114 -2.26 7.34 -12.98
N SER A 115 -3.52 6.95 -13.19
CA SER A 115 -3.99 6.52 -14.51
C SER A 115 -4.03 7.66 -15.53
N LEU A 116 -4.27 8.90 -15.07
CA LEU A 116 -4.21 10.09 -15.93
C LEU A 116 -2.77 10.43 -16.26
N ILE A 117 -1.89 10.46 -15.24
CA ILE A 117 -0.46 10.71 -15.41
C ILE A 117 0.16 9.71 -16.40
N ALA A 118 -0.20 8.43 -16.31
CA ALA A 118 0.33 7.39 -17.19
C ALA A 118 -0.09 7.56 -18.66
N LYS A 119 -1.22 8.20 -18.97
CA LYS A 119 -1.64 8.44 -20.36
C LYS A 119 -0.69 9.38 -21.10
N GLU A 120 -0.03 10.26 -20.37
CA GLU A 120 0.95 11.23 -20.89
C GLU A 120 2.36 10.64 -21.03
N LEU A 121 2.55 9.36 -20.66
CA LEU A 121 3.83 8.67 -20.70
C LEU A 121 3.76 7.47 -21.64
N LYS A 122 4.65 7.42 -22.62
CA LYS A 122 4.68 6.32 -23.58
C LYS A 122 5.07 5.00 -22.90
N GLY A 123 4.15 4.05 -22.87
CA GLY A 123 4.39 2.70 -22.38
C GLY A 123 4.50 2.55 -20.86
N ARG A 124 4.30 3.62 -20.07
CA ARG A 124 4.22 3.50 -18.61
C ARG A 124 2.79 3.34 -18.16
N VAL A 125 2.57 2.51 -17.14
CA VAL A 125 1.26 2.34 -16.52
C VAL A 125 1.18 3.05 -15.17
N GLY A 126 -0.02 3.41 -14.72
CA GLY A 126 -0.22 4.21 -13.50
C GLY A 126 0.42 3.61 -12.25
N LYS A 127 0.46 2.27 -12.13
CA LYS A 127 1.16 1.61 -11.03
C LYS A 127 2.65 1.96 -11.02
N GLN A 128 3.32 1.94 -12.17
CA GLN A 128 4.73 2.26 -12.29
C GLN A 128 4.97 3.73 -11.93
N CYS A 129 4.13 4.65 -12.43
CA CYS A 129 4.23 6.07 -12.12
C CYS A 129 4.11 6.34 -10.61
N ARG A 130 3.11 5.74 -9.96
CA ARG A 130 2.92 5.81 -8.50
C ARG A 130 4.14 5.32 -7.74
N GLU A 131 4.63 4.14 -8.11
CA GLU A 131 5.79 3.52 -7.48
C GLU A 131 7.04 4.38 -7.64
N ARG A 132 7.28 4.90 -8.85
CA ARG A 132 8.41 5.79 -9.13
C ARG A 132 8.34 7.07 -8.29
N TRP A 133 7.16 7.70 -8.22
CA TRP A 133 6.96 8.90 -7.42
C TRP A 133 7.26 8.67 -5.94
N HIS A 134 6.58 7.72 -5.30
CA HIS A 134 6.68 7.50 -3.86
C HIS A 134 8.02 6.92 -3.40
N ASN A 135 8.79 6.31 -4.31
CA ASN A 135 10.09 5.71 -3.96
C ASN A 135 11.30 6.56 -4.37
N HIS A 136 11.17 7.47 -5.35
CA HIS A 136 12.34 8.17 -5.90
C HIS A 136 12.15 9.66 -6.19
N LEU A 137 10.97 10.09 -6.66
CA LEU A 137 10.78 11.46 -7.19
C LEU A 137 10.16 12.43 -6.21
N ASN A 138 9.37 11.94 -5.25
CA ASN A 138 8.76 12.81 -4.24
C ASN A 138 9.87 13.56 -3.46
N PRO A 139 9.86 14.91 -3.44
CA PRO A 139 10.88 15.71 -2.74
C PRO A 139 10.98 15.41 -1.25
N ALA A 140 9.91 14.91 -0.63
CA ALA A 140 9.90 14.51 0.78
C ALA A 140 10.73 13.24 1.06
N ILE A 141 11.27 12.57 0.04
CA ILE A 141 12.09 11.37 0.21
C ILE A 141 13.50 11.75 0.62
N ASN A 142 13.93 11.22 1.76
CA ASN A 142 15.28 11.35 2.27
C ASN A 142 16.24 10.39 1.56
N LYS A 143 17.18 10.97 0.80
CA LYS A 143 18.22 10.26 0.04
C LYS A 143 19.59 10.24 0.74
N ASN A 144 19.70 10.81 1.94
CA ASN A 144 20.94 10.83 2.69
C ASN A 144 21.37 9.41 3.11
N PRO A 145 22.66 9.19 3.38
CA PRO A 145 23.12 7.91 3.95
C PRO A 145 22.37 7.53 5.22
N TRP A 146 22.27 6.23 5.50
CA TRP A 146 21.68 5.72 6.74
C TRP A 146 22.60 6.01 7.93
N THR A 147 22.05 6.66 8.95
CA THR A 147 22.77 6.98 10.17
C THR A 147 22.77 5.80 11.16
N SER A 148 23.68 5.81 12.14
CA SER A 148 23.70 4.82 13.22
C SER A 148 22.41 4.83 14.04
N ASP A 149 21.85 6.02 14.30
CA ASP A 149 20.59 6.17 15.03
C ASP A 149 19.41 5.60 14.25
N GLU A 150 19.34 5.85 12.93
CA GLU A 150 18.34 5.23 12.06
C GLU A 150 18.49 3.71 12.02
N ASN A 151 19.72 3.19 12.03
CA ASN A 151 19.97 1.75 12.07
C ASN A 151 19.46 1.13 13.38
N LEU A 152 19.75 1.77 14.52
CA LEU A 152 19.29 1.32 15.82
C LEU A 152 17.76 1.36 15.92
N LEU A 153 17.15 2.46 15.46
CA LEU A 153 15.70 2.59 15.42
C LEU A 153 15.06 1.51 14.53
N LEU A 154 15.63 1.27 13.34
CA LEU A 154 15.13 0.25 12.43
C LEU A 154 15.20 -1.14 13.06
N PHE A 155 16.29 -1.45 13.75
CA PHE A 155 16.43 -2.68 14.50
C PHE A 155 15.29 -2.84 15.49
N ILE A 156 15.10 -1.86 16.39
CA ILE A 156 14.08 -1.91 17.45
C ILE A 156 12.68 -2.09 16.83
N LEU A 157 12.34 -1.29 15.84
CA LEU A 157 11.03 -1.34 15.19
C LEU A 157 10.79 -2.66 14.45
N HIS A 158 11.82 -3.26 13.85
CA HIS A 158 11.70 -4.57 13.21
C HIS A 158 11.41 -5.68 14.22
N GLN A 159 11.93 -5.60 15.44
CA GLN A 159 11.61 -6.58 16.50
C GLN A 159 10.12 -6.52 16.88
N HIS A 160 9.57 -5.32 17.03
CA HIS A 160 8.17 -5.13 17.40
C HIS A 160 7.18 -5.38 16.24
N PHE A 161 7.52 -4.95 15.02
CA PHE A 161 6.59 -4.96 13.89
C PHE A 161 6.90 -6.02 12.83
N GLY A 162 8.08 -6.65 12.88
CA GLY A 162 8.56 -7.54 11.83
C GLY A 162 8.65 -6.85 10.48
N ASN A 163 8.23 -7.55 9.42
CA ASN A 163 8.30 -7.04 8.04
C ASN A 163 7.15 -6.08 7.66
N LYS A 164 6.54 -5.39 8.63
CA LYS A 164 5.51 -4.37 8.38
C LYS A 164 6.16 -3.04 7.98
N TRP A 165 6.83 -3.02 6.83
CA TRP A 165 7.65 -1.88 6.37
C TRP A 165 6.93 -0.55 6.32
N ALA A 166 5.66 -0.55 5.88
CA ALA A 166 4.83 0.66 5.86
C ALA A 166 4.50 1.19 7.26
N GLU A 167 4.43 0.31 8.27
CA GLU A 167 4.24 0.73 9.67
C GLU A 167 5.55 1.34 10.20
N ILE A 168 6.66 0.65 9.98
CA ILE A 168 8.00 1.11 10.38
C ILE A 168 8.32 2.46 9.74
N ALA A 169 7.96 2.67 8.47
CA ALA A 169 8.21 3.92 7.74
C ALA A 169 7.63 5.17 8.40
N LYS A 170 6.56 5.05 9.19
CA LYS A 170 5.95 6.19 9.89
C LYS A 170 6.89 6.81 10.94
N TYR A 171 7.87 6.06 11.42
CA TYR A 171 8.83 6.50 12.45
C TYR A 171 10.09 7.14 11.86
N PHE A 172 10.23 7.16 10.53
CA PHE A 172 11.40 7.74 9.85
C PHE A 172 11.00 8.99 9.08
N ASN A 173 11.78 10.06 9.25
CA ASN A 173 11.58 11.27 8.47
C ASN A 173 12.04 11.07 7.02
N GLY A 174 11.09 10.93 6.10
CA GLY A 174 11.34 10.84 4.66
C GLY A 174 11.88 9.50 4.15
N ARG A 175 12.02 8.45 4.99
CA ARG A 175 12.36 7.10 4.49
C ARG A 175 11.09 6.40 4.02
N SER A 176 11.06 5.98 2.75
CA SER A 176 9.96 5.17 2.23
C SER A 176 10.02 3.74 2.78
N ASP A 177 8.87 3.06 2.84
CA ASP A 177 8.79 1.63 3.18
C ASP A 177 9.69 0.77 2.30
N ASN A 178 9.83 1.14 1.02
CA ASN A 178 10.74 0.48 0.11
C ASN A 178 12.22 0.69 0.51
N SER A 179 12.62 1.91 0.88
CA SER A 179 13.98 2.19 1.33
C SER A 179 14.34 1.42 2.60
N ILE A 180 13.40 1.34 3.55
CA ILE A 180 13.55 0.60 4.81
C ILE A 180 13.74 -0.89 4.54
N LYS A 181 12.82 -1.50 3.78
CA LYS A 181 12.92 -2.91 3.39
C LYS A 181 14.24 -3.21 2.68
N ASN A 182 14.67 -2.33 1.77
CA ASN A 182 15.90 -2.54 1.02
C ASN A 182 17.12 -2.49 1.95
N HIS A 183 17.21 -1.45 2.79
CA HIS A 183 18.30 -1.30 3.75
C HIS A 183 18.38 -2.47 4.74
N TRP A 184 17.21 -2.95 5.19
CA TRP A 184 17.16 -4.15 6.01
C TRP A 184 17.80 -5.35 5.32
N ASN A 185 17.35 -5.65 4.10
CA ASN A 185 17.81 -6.84 3.36
C ASN A 185 19.25 -6.72 2.85
N SER A 186 19.74 -5.53 2.54
CA SER A 186 21.11 -5.31 2.05
C SER A 186 22.14 -5.25 3.16
N SER A 187 21.78 -4.74 4.34
CA SER A 187 22.78 -4.25 5.31
C SER A 187 22.50 -4.65 6.75
N MET A 188 21.25 -4.61 7.22
CA MET A 188 20.96 -4.87 8.64
C MET A 188 20.75 -6.34 8.96
N LYS A 189 20.09 -7.11 8.08
CA LYS A 189 19.71 -8.50 8.35
C LYS A 189 20.91 -9.37 8.77
N LYS A 190 22.01 -9.29 8.02
CA LYS A 190 23.24 -10.05 8.34
C LYS A 190 23.88 -9.59 9.64
N LYS A 191 23.90 -8.28 9.91
CA LYS A 191 24.43 -7.72 11.16
C LYS A 191 23.63 -8.22 12.36
N PHE A 192 22.31 -8.22 12.23
CA PHE A 192 21.39 -8.77 13.24
C PHE A 192 21.62 -10.26 13.47
N GLU A 193 21.66 -11.07 12.42
CA GLU A 193 21.88 -12.52 12.53
C GLU A 193 23.23 -12.83 13.21
N LEU A 194 24.27 -12.07 12.90
CA LEU A 194 25.58 -12.18 13.56
C LEU A 194 25.50 -11.81 15.04
N GLU A 195 24.83 -10.71 15.39
CA GLU A 195 24.73 -10.22 16.75
C GLU A 195 23.91 -11.17 17.64
N VAL A 196 22.78 -11.67 17.14
CA VAL A 196 21.99 -12.72 17.80
C VAL A 196 22.84 -13.98 18.00
N SER A 197 23.63 -14.37 16.99
CA SER A 197 24.52 -15.54 17.09
C SER A 197 25.65 -15.31 18.11
N ASN A 198 26.16 -14.08 18.25
CA ASN A 198 27.15 -13.72 19.26
C ASN A 198 26.56 -13.80 20.67
N LEU A 199 25.37 -13.24 20.89
CA LEU A 199 24.69 -13.25 22.18
C LEU A 199 24.37 -14.67 22.65
N LYS A 200 23.88 -15.52 21.75
CA LYS A 200 23.66 -16.95 22.03
C LYS A 200 24.95 -17.67 22.45
N ARG A 201 26.09 -17.34 21.83
CA ARG A 201 27.39 -17.91 22.22
C ARG A 201 27.85 -17.46 23.60
N GLN A 202 27.39 -16.31 24.07
CA GLN A 202 27.67 -15.79 25.41
C GLN A 202 26.67 -16.30 26.47
N GLY A 203 25.76 -17.21 26.10
CA GLY A 203 24.74 -17.75 27.01
C GLY A 203 23.60 -16.78 27.32
N LEU A 204 23.51 -15.67 26.58
CA LEU A 204 22.42 -14.71 26.69
C LEU A 204 21.32 -15.12 25.70
N GLU A 205 20.17 -15.54 26.20
CA GLU A 205 18.99 -15.72 25.36
C GLU A 205 18.40 -14.35 25.00
N TRP A 206 18.23 -14.13 23.70
CA TRP A 206 17.53 -12.96 23.19
C TRP A 206 16.03 -13.25 23.26
N SER A 207 15.36 -12.85 24.35
CA SER A 207 13.90 -12.89 24.43
C SER A 207 13.33 -11.69 23.68
N ALA A 208 12.60 -11.95 22.60
CA ALA A 208 11.82 -10.91 21.93
C ALA A 208 10.75 -10.39 22.90
N LEU A 209 10.75 -9.07 23.14
CA LEU A 209 9.72 -8.37 23.92
C LEU A 209 8.39 -8.35 23.18
#